data_AF-A0A3M8K4L5-F1
#
_entry.id   AF-A0A3M8K4L5-F1
#
_cell.length_a   1.000
_cell.length_b   1.000
_cell.length_c   1.000
_cell.angle_alpha   90.00
_cell.angle_beta   90.00
_cell.angle_gamma   90.00
#
_symmetry.space_group_name_H-M   'P 1'
#
loop_
_entity.id
_entity.type
_entity.pdbx_description
1 polymer ?
#
loop_
_entity_poly.entity_id
_entity_poly.type
_entity_poly.pdbx_seq_one_letter_code
_entity_poly.pdbx_strand_id
1 'polypeptide(L)'
;MREDSLLRWIVESRNKIVKQGDLTTFSESYVSVIRDYYDEAKILKKELDSWNSLPNISIVENKDEREAKPVEMPLHEIVESLHLEHLPLSIQQRITIYLERQWVEESLPEYEILTVLTYCYSQLRLLIIRAHQITLEQEKDCTDTFENTKCKSYKDIESDGRLPCMTSTRGFRSTRRRYFDGSEVTEYRNVPAVIDSKVALEVAMSGKYGTLPKFPYEKIGTAQKPEQLRTLLSVYSEIAKGILLSGEDHGWFSHYFRSGIQVDTRIHMTLDAQGKRAIAAEIAYTAMRCSADTVVMINETWVSEFRTTRDGALYPASLDPERKEGVQLSALSRSGAYAMMFLPFEVVSESGGFREVRLEKETGVSIEQDLFFAPLSEVWNLRKKPLKGEAFWRAQQAAKDNNSRPSTD
;
A
#
# COMPACT_ATOMS: atom_id res chain seq x y z
N MET A 1 12.22 9.17 -29.98
CA MET A 1 12.16 10.56 -29.47
C MET A 1 11.30 11.48 -30.32
N ARG A 2 11.59 11.70 -31.61
CA ARG A 2 10.79 12.64 -32.44
C ARG A 2 9.33 12.22 -32.66
N GLU A 3 9.07 10.91 -32.72
CA GLU A 3 7.73 10.33 -32.89
C GLU A 3 6.89 10.35 -31.60
N ASP A 4 7.53 10.50 -30.45
CA ASP A 4 6.88 10.57 -29.15
C ASP A 4 6.49 12.02 -28.87
N SER A 5 5.20 12.28 -28.78
CA SER A 5 4.63 13.61 -28.57
C SER A 5 5.03 14.22 -27.23
N LEU A 6 5.20 13.42 -26.17
CA LEU A 6 5.61 13.91 -24.84
C LEU A 6 7.09 14.28 -24.82
N LEU A 7 7.94 13.46 -25.47
CA LEU A 7 9.35 13.78 -25.64
C LEU A 7 9.58 14.98 -26.58
N ARG A 8 8.66 15.24 -27.50
CA ARG A 8 8.67 16.48 -28.29
C ARG A 8 8.23 17.66 -27.44
N TRP A 9 7.14 17.50 -26.69
CA TRP A 9 6.61 18.51 -25.78
C TRP A 9 7.66 18.98 -24.78
N ILE A 10 8.47 18.10 -24.18
CA ILE A 10 9.49 18.53 -23.20
C ILE A 10 10.58 19.40 -23.85
N VAL A 11 10.93 19.14 -25.12
CA VAL A 11 11.90 19.95 -25.88
C VAL A 11 11.30 21.31 -26.24
N GLU A 12 10.05 21.33 -26.71
CA GLU A 12 9.31 22.55 -27.04
C GLU A 12 9.08 23.42 -25.81
N SER A 13 8.64 22.81 -24.71
CA SER A 13 8.44 23.46 -23.41
C SER A 13 9.73 24.05 -22.86
N ARG A 14 10.85 23.33 -22.92
CA ARG A 14 12.17 23.89 -22.53
C ARG A 14 12.53 25.11 -23.38
N ASN A 15 12.26 25.07 -24.69
CA ASN A 15 12.52 26.20 -25.57
C ASN A 15 11.62 27.39 -25.28
N LYS A 16 10.34 27.16 -24.97
CA LYS A 16 9.39 28.18 -24.50
C LYS A 16 9.90 28.82 -23.20
N ILE A 17 10.23 28.02 -22.19
CA ILE A 17 10.79 28.48 -20.90
C ILE A 17 12.00 29.38 -21.11
N VAL A 18 12.97 28.93 -21.91
CA VAL A 18 14.23 29.65 -22.12
C VAL A 18 14.06 30.94 -22.94
N LYS A 19 13.07 31.01 -23.84
CA LYS A 19 12.95 32.11 -24.81
C LYS A 19 11.79 33.06 -24.55
N GLN A 20 10.74 32.59 -23.90
CA GLN A 20 9.45 33.28 -23.78
C GLN A 20 8.99 33.45 -22.33
N GLY A 21 9.57 32.70 -21.38
CA GLY A 21 9.19 32.72 -19.96
C GLY A 21 8.42 31.47 -19.54
N ASP A 22 7.85 31.49 -18.34
CA ASP A 22 7.22 30.32 -17.71
C ASP A 22 6.05 29.72 -18.52
N LEU A 23 5.73 28.46 -18.22
CA LEU A 23 4.60 27.76 -18.83
C LEU A 23 3.27 28.28 -18.27
N THR A 24 2.24 28.35 -19.12
CA THR A 24 0.86 28.62 -18.69
C THR A 24 0.34 27.37 -17.99
N THR A 25 0.31 27.38 -16.67
CA THR A 25 -0.15 26.25 -15.87
C THR A 25 -1.50 26.54 -15.23
N PHE A 26 -2.42 25.60 -15.38
CA PHE A 26 -3.67 25.57 -14.64
C PHE A 26 -3.51 24.65 -13.45
N SER A 27 -4.00 25.12 -12.31
CA SER A 27 -4.07 24.31 -11.12
C SER A 27 -5.51 23.89 -10.92
N GLU A 28 -5.74 22.59 -10.84
CA GLU A 28 -7.07 22.02 -10.57
C GLU A 28 -7.03 21.24 -9.27
N SER A 29 -8.13 21.32 -8.50
CA SER A 29 -8.32 20.53 -7.28
C SER A 29 -9.33 19.44 -7.56
N TYR A 30 -8.94 18.19 -7.35
CA TYR A 30 -9.80 17.03 -7.53
C TYR A 30 -10.25 16.51 -6.19
N VAL A 31 -11.56 16.29 -6.06
CA VAL A 31 -12.18 15.81 -4.83
C VAL A 31 -12.58 14.34 -4.99
N SER A 32 -12.31 13.53 -3.98
CA SER A 32 -12.75 12.13 -3.93
C SER A 32 -13.26 11.78 -2.55
N VAL A 33 -14.33 10.98 -2.51
CA VAL A 33 -14.94 10.52 -1.25
C VAL A 33 -14.46 9.09 -0.97
N ILE A 34 -13.79 8.89 0.15
CA ILE A 34 -13.28 7.60 0.60
C ILE A 34 -14.18 7.06 1.70
N ARG A 35 -14.88 5.96 1.40
CA ARG A 35 -15.72 5.23 2.37
C ARG A 35 -15.05 3.95 2.83
N ASP A 36 -14.28 3.30 1.96
CA ASP A 36 -13.65 2.02 2.22
C ASP A 36 -12.28 1.90 1.50
N TYR A 37 -11.68 0.72 1.58
CA TYR A 37 -10.41 0.41 0.92
C TYR A 37 -10.52 0.37 -0.62
N TYR A 38 -11.71 0.16 -1.19
CA TYR A 38 -11.90 0.17 -2.64
C TYR A 38 -11.92 1.59 -3.20
N ASP A 39 -12.44 2.57 -2.46
CA ASP A 39 -12.36 3.96 -2.87
C ASP A 39 -10.89 4.46 -2.90
N GLU A 40 -10.05 4.07 -1.93
CA GLU A 40 -8.58 4.28 -2.00
C GLU A 40 -7.97 3.57 -3.23
N ALA A 41 -8.39 2.33 -3.50
CA ALA A 41 -7.93 1.57 -4.65
C ALA A 41 -8.24 2.27 -5.99
N LYS A 42 -9.43 2.85 -6.15
CA LYS A 42 -9.79 3.63 -7.35
C LYS A 42 -8.91 4.85 -7.55
N ILE A 43 -8.60 5.57 -6.46
CA ILE A 43 -7.72 6.74 -6.50
C ILE A 43 -6.35 6.32 -7.04
N LEU A 44 -5.78 5.23 -6.53
CA LEU A 44 -4.52 4.65 -7.03
C LEU A 44 -4.60 4.19 -8.47
N LYS A 45 -5.66 3.45 -8.82
CA LYS A 45 -5.86 2.94 -10.18
C LYS A 45 -5.76 4.07 -11.19
N LYS A 46 -6.41 5.21 -10.91
CA LYS A 46 -6.39 6.34 -11.82
C LYS A 46 -4.98 6.86 -12.09
N GLU A 47 -4.14 6.90 -11.07
CA GLU A 47 -2.73 7.29 -11.23
C GLU A 47 -1.98 6.30 -12.11
N LEU A 48 -2.18 5.00 -11.86
CA LEU A 48 -1.57 3.94 -12.66
C LEU A 48 -2.08 3.96 -14.11
N ASP A 49 -3.37 4.16 -14.31
CA ASP A 49 -3.99 4.28 -15.62
C ASP A 49 -3.44 5.50 -16.36
N SER A 50 -3.24 6.63 -15.67
CA SER A 50 -2.61 7.82 -16.26
C SER A 50 -1.19 7.55 -16.76
N TRP A 51 -0.46 6.64 -16.11
CA TRP A 51 0.87 6.21 -16.56
C TRP A 51 0.78 5.24 -17.73
N ASN A 52 -0.11 4.26 -17.64
CA ASN A 52 -0.28 3.23 -18.67
C ASN A 52 -0.85 3.80 -19.97
N SER A 53 -1.57 4.93 -19.90
CA SER A 53 -2.03 5.65 -21.08
C SER A 53 -0.92 6.35 -21.86
N LEU A 54 0.24 6.62 -21.25
CA LEU A 54 1.37 7.21 -21.96
C LEU A 54 1.97 6.15 -22.91
N PRO A 55 2.22 6.44 -24.20
CA PRO A 55 2.20 7.72 -24.91
C PRO A 55 0.99 7.91 -25.85
N ASN A 56 -0.09 7.15 -25.67
CA ASN A 56 -1.26 7.14 -26.56
C ASN A 56 -2.17 8.36 -26.32
N ILE A 57 -1.69 9.55 -26.69
CA ILE A 57 -2.45 10.81 -26.62
C ILE A 57 -3.78 10.71 -27.38
N SER A 58 -3.87 9.88 -28.42
CA SER A 58 -5.04 9.78 -29.29
C SER A 58 -6.20 8.92 -28.77
N ILE A 59 -6.11 8.26 -27.61
CA ILE A 59 -7.07 7.20 -27.24
C ILE A 59 -7.81 7.44 -25.91
N VAL A 60 -7.42 8.42 -25.09
CA VAL A 60 -7.96 8.49 -23.73
C VAL A 60 -9.14 9.44 -23.63
N GLU A 61 -10.33 8.96 -23.99
CA GLU A 61 -11.61 9.51 -23.53
C GLU A 61 -11.91 9.15 -22.06
N ASN A 62 -10.91 8.93 -21.20
CA ASN A 62 -11.16 8.87 -19.76
C ASN A 62 -11.34 10.30 -19.26
N LYS A 63 -12.55 10.84 -19.41
CA LYS A 63 -12.98 11.96 -18.58
C LYS A 63 -12.77 11.55 -17.13
N ASP A 64 -12.03 12.36 -16.39
CA ASP A 64 -11.93 12.20 -14.95
C ASP A 64 -13.35 12.28 -14.38
N GLU A 65 -13.84 11.17 -13.82
CA GLU A 65 -15.16 11.15 -13.15
C GLU A 65 -15.13 11.97 -11.85
N ARG A 66 -13.94 12.37 -11.37
CA ARG A 66 -13.81 13.25 -10.21
C ARG A 66 -14.24 14.66 -10.57
N GLU A 67 -14.92 15.27 -9.62
CA GLU A 67 -15.32 16.66 -9.76
C GLU A 67 -14.10 17.56 -9.58
N ALA A 68 -13.71 18.24 -10.67
CA ALA A 68 -12.73 19.32 -10.61
C ALA A 68 -13.39 20.52 -9.93
N LYS A 69 -12.75 21.02 -8.88
CA LYS A 69 -13.14 22.24 -8.15
C LYS A 69 -12.07 23.30 -8.34
N PRO A 70 -12.45 24.60 -8.32
CA PRO A 70 -11.49 25.69 -8.25
C PRO A 70 -10.55 25.51 -7.07
N VAL A 71 -9.26 25.74 -7.26
CA VAL A 71 -8.24 25.57 -6.20
C VAL A 71 -8.43 26.53 -5.03
N GLU A 72 -9.08 27.67 -5.28
CA GLU A 72 -9.39 28.68 -4.28
C GLU A 72 -10.69 28.38 -3.51
N MET A 73 -11.45 27.35 -3.89
CA MET A 73 -12.69 26.98 -3.22
C MET A 73 -12.42 26.57 -1.77
N PRO A 74 -13.04 27.24 -0.78
CA PRO A 74 -12.89 26.89 0.63
C PRO A 74 -13.34 25.45 0.92
N LEU A 75 -12.71 24.79 1.90
CA LEU A 75 -13.03 23.42 2.27
C LEU A 75 -14.51 23.21 2.64
N HIS A 76 -15.13 24.18 3.33
CA HIS A 76 -16.54 24.06 3.72
C HIS A 76 -17.48 24.06 2.50
N GLU A 77 -17.22 24.89 1.49
CA GLU A 77 -17.98 24.88 0.23
C GLU A 77 -17.80 23.55 -0.53
N ILE A 78 -16.58 22.99 -0.53
CA ILE A 78 -16.33 21.66 -1.09
C ILE A 78 -17.19 20.62 -0.37
N VAL A 79 -17.17 20.62 0.97
CA VAL A 79 -17.92 19.67 1.82
C VAL A 79 -19.43 19.77 1.55
N GLU A 80 -19.99 20.98 1.54
CA GLU A 80 -21.40 21.24 1.27
C GLU A 80 -21.83 20.74 -0.13
N SER A 81 -20.94 20.87 -1.12
CA SER A 81 -21.23 20.43 -2.49
C SER A 81 -21.31 18.90 -2.66
N LEU A 82 -20.81 18.12 -1.69
CA LEU A 82 -20.85 16.65 -1.75
C LEU A 82 -22.24 16.08 -1.41
N HIS A 83 -23.13 16.87 -0.80
CA HIS A 83 -24.50 16.50 -0.44
C HIS A 83 -24.63 15.17 0.34
N LEU A 84 -23.72 14.92 1.29
CA LEU A 84 -23.64 13.67 2.05
C LEU A 84 -24.44 13.70 3.36
N GLU A 85 -25.23 14.75 3.59
CA GLU A 85 -25.98 14.95 4.85
C GLU A 85 -27.06 13.88 5.07
N HIS A 86 -27.49 13.23 3.99
CA HIS A 86 -28.48 12.16 4.01
C HIS A 86 -27.93 10.83 4.55
N LEU A 87 -26.61 10.68 4.67
CA LEU A 87 -26.00 9.45 5.19
C LEU A 87 -26.13 9.36 6.72
N PRO A 88 -26.22 8.16 7.31
CA PRO A 88 -26.18 7.99 8.76
C PRO A 88 -24.91 8.59 9.38
N LEU A 89 -25.02 9.18 10.58
CA LEU A 89 -23.90 9.81 11.29
C LEU A 89 -22.70 8.86 11.48
N SER A 90 -22.97 7.58 11.76
CA SER A 90 -21.94 6.55 11.91
C SER A 90 -21.12 6.32 10.64
N ILE A 91 -21.71 6.54 9.46
CA ILE A 91 -21.03 6.50 8.17
C ILE A 91 -20.29 7.82 7.95
N GLN A 92 -20.95 8.97 8.16
CA GLN A 92 -20.34 10.30 7.98
C GLN A 92 -19.04 10.47 8.78
N GLN A 93 -19.01 10.00 10.03
CA GLN A 93 -17.82 10.01 10.90
C GLN A 93 -16.64 9.17 10.36
N ARG A 94 -16.91 8.25 9.43
CA ARG A 94 -15.91 7.40 8.79
C ARG A 94 -15.59 7.87 7.37
N ILE A 95 -16.20 8.93 6.84
CA ILE A 95 -15.86 9.40 5.50
C ILE A 95 -14.59 10.25 5.56
N THR A 96 -13.70 10.01 4.61
CA THR A 96 -12.54 10.84 4.35
C THR A 96 -12.70 11.50 2.98
N ILE A 97 -12.56 12.82 2.94
CA ILE A 97 -12.46 13.61 1.72
C ILE A 97 -10.99 13.63 1.32
N TYR A 98 -10.68 13.13 0.14
CA TYR A 98 -9.36 13.20 -0.46
C TYR A 98 -9.32 14.34 -1.46
N LEU A 99 -8.39 15.25 -1.25
CA LEU A 99 -8.16 16.40 -2.12
C LEU A 99 -6.82 16.20 -2.81
N GLU A 100 -6.78 16.30 -4.12
CA GLU A 100 -5.55 16.22 -4.91
C GLU A 100 -5.44 17.43 -5.83
N ARG A 101 -4.35 18.18 -5.68
CA ARG A 101 -3.95 19.23 -6.60
C ARG A 101 -3.21 18.63 -7.79
N GLN A 102 -3.59 19.03 -8.99
CA GLN A 102 -2.86 18.70 -10.22
C GLN A 102 -2.43 19.97 -10.93
N TRP A 103 -1.22 19.95 -11.49
CA TRP A 103 -0.70 21.02 -12.35
C TRP A 103 -0.76 20.52 -13.79
N VAL A 104 -1.50 21.24 -14.60
CA VAL A 104 -1.76 20.91 -15.99
C VAL A 104 -1.27 22.08 -16.85
N GLU A 105 -0.63 21.79 -17.98
CA GLU A 105 -0.16 22.84 -18.90
C GLU A 105 -1.16 23.01 -20.04
N GLU A 106 -1.33 24.25 -20.51
CA GLU A 106 -2.33 24.59 -21.54
C GLU A 106 -2.22 23.76 -22.84
N SER A 107 -1.00 23.44 -23.28
CA SER A 107 -0.74 22.61 -24.46
C SER A 107 -0.76 21.11 -24.18
N LEU A 108 -0.95 20.71 -22.92
CA LEU A 108 -1.04 19.33 -22.48
C LEU A 108 -2.13 19.14 -21.41
N PRO A 109 -3.40 19.44 -21.74
CA PRO A 109 -4.49 19.46 -20.76
C PRO A 109 -4.85 18.09 -20.19
N GLU A 110 -4.48 17.01 -20.86
CA GLU A 110 -4.84 15.64 -20.47
C GLU A 110 -3.93 15.06 -19.38
N TYR A 111 -2.77 15.67 -19.14
CA TYR A 111 -1.76 15.10 -18.26
C TYR A 111 -1.29 16.07 -17.19
N GLU A 112 -1.06 15.51 -16.02
CA GLU A 112 -0.39 16.23 -14.96
C GLU A 112 1.12 16.33 -15.25
N ILE A 113 1.70 17.51 -15.06
CA ILE A 113 3.05 17.85 -15.49
C ILE A 113 4.11 16.93 -14.85
N LEU A 114 4.05 16.62 -13.55
CA LEU A 114 5.05 15.77 -12.90
C LEU A 114 5.01 14.33 -13.44
N THR A 115 3.84 13.85 -13.83
CA THR A 115 3.64 12.57 -14.50
C THR A 115 4.34 12.55 -15.86
N VAL A 116 4.20 13.62 -16.64
CA VAL A 116 4.87 13.77 -17.95
C VAL A 116 6.39 13.86 -17.79
N LEU A 117 6.87 14.64 -16.81
CA LEU A 117 8.29 14.75 -16.51
C LEU A 117 8.89 13.42 -16.06
N THR A 118 8.15 12.65 -15.27
CA THR A 118 8.51 11.28 -14.88
C THR A 118 8.70 10.37 -16.08
N TYR A 119 7.75 10.40 -17.01
CA TYR A 119 7.85 9.64 -18.26
C TYR A 119 9.05 10.07 -19.11
N CYS A 120 9.24 11.37 -19.32
CA CYS A 120 10.36 11.85 -20.13
C CYS A 120 11.71 11.49 -19.53
N TYR A 121 11.84 11.60 -18.21
CA TYR A 121 13.03 11.19 -17.48
C TYR A 121 13.27 9.67 -17.59
N SER A 122 12.22 8.86 -17.46
CA SER A 122 12.36 7.41 -17.54
C SER A 122 12.85 6.97 -18.92
N GLN A 123 12.37 7.58 -20.01
CA GLN A 123 12.86 7.31 -21.36
C GLN A 123 14.34 7.67 -21.52
N LEU A 124 14.77 8.82 -20.98
CA LEU A 124 16.19 9.21 -20.99
C LEU A 124 17.05 8.21 -20.19
N ARG A 125 16.60 7.83 -19.00
CA ARG A 125 17.30 6.86 -18.17
C ARG A 125 17.41 5.49 -18.85
N LEU A 126 16.34 5.00 -19.46
CA LEU A 126 16.35 3.74 -20.22
C LEU A 126 17.32 3.80 -21.40
N LEU A 127 17.40 4.93 -22.10
CA LEU A 127 18.38 5.14 -23.17
C LEU A 127 19.82 5.03 -22.64
N ILE A 128 20.11 5.69 -21.51
CA ILE A 128 21.44 5.64 -20.86
C ILE A 128 21.77 4.21 -20.43
N ILE A 129 20.84 3.51 -19.77
CA ILE A 129 21.03 2.12 -19.33
C ILE A 129 21.31 1.22 -20.53
N ARG A 130 20.53 1.36 -21.61
CA ARG A 130 20.73 0.56 -22.82
C ARG A 130 22.05 0.85 -23.50
N ALA A 131 22.48 2.11 -23.54
CA ALA A 131 23.80 2.48 -24.03
C ALA A 131 24.90 1.79 -23.20
N HIS A 132 24.81 1.85 -21.86
CA HIS A 132 25.74 1.16 -20.96
C HIS A 132 25.76 -0.34 -21.20
N GLN A 133 24.61 -0.99 -21.36
CA GLN A 133 24.52 -2.42 -21.66
C GLN A 133 25.20 -2.81 -22.97
N ILE A 134 25.11 -1.96 -24.00
CA ILE A 134 25.76 -2.18 -25.30
C ILE A 134 27.28 -1.96 -25.20
N THR A 135 27.71 -0.94 -24.44
CA THR A 135 29.14 -0.61 -24.34
C THR A 135 29.90 -1.45 -23.31
N LEU A 136 29.23 -1.93 -22.27
CA LEU A 136 29.83 -2.62 -21.12
C LEU A 136 29.59 -4.14 -21.15
N GLU A 137 29.57 -4.78 -22.33
CA GLU A 137 29.55 -6.25 -22.43
C GLU A 137 30.72 -6.96 -21.68
N GLN A 138 31.62 -6.23 -21.01
CA GLN A 138 32.82 -6.79 -20.36
C GLN A 138 33.19 -6.29 -18.96
N GLU A 139 32.50 -5.34 -18.32
CA GLU A 139 32.88 -4.95 -16.95
C GLU A 139 32.10 -5.72 -15.89
N LYS A 140 32.83 -6.68 -15.30
CA LYS A 140 32.56 -7.32 -14.01
C LYS A 140 32.08 -6.28 -13.00
N ASP A 141 31.15 -6.71 -12.14
CA ASP A 141 30.70 -6.06 -10.90
C ASP A 141 31.53 -4.84 -10.55
N CYS A 142 30.93 -3.66 -10.65
CA CYS A 142 31.53 -2.40 -10.23
C CYS A 142 31.95 -2.50 -8.76
N THR A 143 33.16 -2.98 -8.51
CA THR A 143 33.88 -2.80 -7.26
C THR A 143 34.55 -1.44 -7.32
N ASP A 144 33.74 -0.37 -7.40
CA ASP A 144 34.30 0.97 -7.24
C ASP A 144 34.01 1.48 -5.83
N THR A 145 35.09 1.48 -5.08
CA THR A 145 35.27 1.91 -3.72
C THR A 145 35.25 3.43 -3.66
N PHE A 146 34.06 4.01 -3.63
CA PHE A 146 33.84 5.32 -3.02
C PHE A 146 32.62 5.22 -2.10
N GLU A 147 32.92 5.16 -0.80
CA GLU A 147 31.97 5.25 0.32
C GLU A 147 30.73 4.34 0.24
N ASN A 148 30.89 3.06 0.63
CA ASN A 148 29.86 2.12 1.13
C ASN A 148 28.54 1.95 0.35
N THR A 149 28.39 2.58 -0.80
CA THR A 149 27.19 2.50 -1.62
C THR A 149 27.41 1.34 -2.58
N LYS A 150 27.09 0.12 -2.14
CA LYS A 150 27.10 -1.07 -3.01
C LYS A 150 26.46 -0.69 -4.33
N CYS A 151 27.25 -0.68 -5.40
CA CYS A 151 26.76 -0.40 -6.73
C CYS A 151 25.66 -1.43 -7.00
N LYS A 152 24.40 -0.98 -7.04
CA LYS A 152 23.28 -1.87 -7.32
C LYS A 152 23.53 -2.47 -8.70
N SER A 153 23.44 -3.80 -8.82
CA SER A 153 23.62 -4.47 -10.10
C SER A 153 22.67 -3.85 -11.12
N TYR A 154 23.03 -3.81 -12.41
CA TYR A 154 22.07 -3.41 -13.46
C TYR A 154 20.76 -4.23 -13.40
N LYS A 155 20.81 -5.43 -12.80
CA LYS A 155 19.64 -6.29 -12.55
C LYS A 155 18.70 -5.77 -11.45
N ASP A 156 19.16 -4.85 -10.61
CA ASP A 156 18.37 -4.20 -9.55
C ASP A 156 17.64 -2.95 -10.03
N ILE A 157 17.91 -2.50 -11.27
CA ILE A 157 17.28 -1.34 -11.87
C ILE A 157 15.84 -1.68 -12.25
N GLU A 158 14.91 -0.85 -11.75
CA GLU A 158 13.48 -0.94 -12.03
C GLU A 158 13.20 -0.98 -13.54
N SER A 159 12.30 -1.89 -13.94
CA SER A 159 12.05 -2.23 -15.34
C SER A 159 11.44 -1.10 -16.18
N ASP A 160 10.89 -0.08 -15.55
CA ASP A 160 10.19 1.02 -16.22
C ASP A 160 11.02 2.32 -16.34
N GLY A 161 12.27 2.31 -15.86
CA GLY A 161 13.16 3.45 -15.94
C GLY A 161 12.90 4.56 -14.92
N ARG A 162 11.91 4.44 -14.03
CA ARG A 162 11.61 5.46 -13.02
C ARG A 162 12.58 5.41 -11.84
N LEU A 163 12.67 6.53 -11.12
CA LEU A 163 13.31 6.59 -9.82
C LEU A 163 12.25 6.41 -8.73
N PRO A 164 12.61 5.88 -7.54
CA PRO A 164 11.68 5.74 -6.43
C PRO A 164 10.96 7.04 -6.03
N CYS A 165 11.61 8.21 -6.18
CA CYS A 165 11.00 9.52 -5.90
C CYS A 165 10.04 10.00 -7.01
N MET A 166 10.09 9.38 -8.18
CA MET A 166 9.24 9.68 -9.34
C MET A 166 8.15 8.61 -9.53
N THR A 167 8.08 7.61 -8.65
CA THR A 167 7.00 6.62 -8.71
C THR A 167 5.66 7.25 -8.36
N SER A 168 5.59 8.21 -7.43
CA SER A 168 4.39 9.00 -7.18
C SER A 168 4.76 10.31 -6.50
N THR A 169 4.10 11.40 -6.89
CA THR A 169 4.24 12.73 -6.27
C THR A 169 3.04 13.11 -5.41
N ARG A 170 2.05 12.21 -5.29
CA ARG A 170 0.77 12.52 -4.63
C ARG A 170 0.90 12.93 -3.18
N GLY A 171 1.85 12.35 -2.44
CA GLY A 171 2.09 12.73 -1.04
C GLY A 171 2.40 14.22 -0.84
N PHE A 172 2.87 14.93 -1.88
CA PHE A 172 3.16 16.37 -1.82
C PHE A 172 2.03 17.27 -2.31
N ARG A 173 1.04 16.69 -3.00
CA ARG A 173 -0.04 17.43 -3.66
C ARG A 173 -1.43 16.94 -3.26
N SER A 174 -1.52 16.15 -2.20
CA SER A 174 -2.79 15.66 -1.67
C SER A 174 -2.89 15.83 -0.17
N THR A 175 -4.11 15.94 0.32
CA THR A 175 -4.44 15.94 1.74
C THR A 175 -5.70 15.10 1.96
N ARG A 176 -5.81 14.49 3.12
CA ARG A 176 -6.98 13.72 3.56
C ARG A 176 -7.66 14.51 4.66
N ARG A 177 -8.94 14.82 4.48
CA ARG A 177 -9.77 15.56 5.44
C ARG A 177 -10.91 14.70 5.94
N ARG A 178 -11.26 14.80 7.21
CA ARG A 178 -12.46 14.15 7.75
C ARG A 178 -13.68 14.88 7.23
N TYR A 179 -14.70 14.14 6.78
CA TYR A 179 -15.94 14.77 6.33
C TYR A 179 -16.66 15.51 7.47
N PHE A 180 -16.69 14.90 8.67
CA PHE A 180 -17.50 15.39 9.78
C PHE A 180 -17.05 16.75 10.36
N ASP A 181 -15.75 17.02 10.43
CA ASP A 181 -15.21 18.25 11.05
C ASP A 181 -14.18 18.99 10.17
N GLY A 182 -13.85 18.48 8.99
CA GLY A 182 -12.85 19.06 8.08
C GLY A 182 -11.40 18.94 8.55
N SER A 183 -11.14 18.31 9.70
CA SER A 183 -9.77 18.14 10.22
C SER A 183 -8.93 17.25 9.30
N GLU A 184 -7.63 17.43 9.34
CA GLU A 184 -6.71 16.61 8.54
C GLU A 184 -6.50 15.25 9.19
N VAL A 185 -6.56 14.19 8.39
CA VAL A 185 -6.22 12.83 8.82
C VAL A 185 -4.71 12.75 8.94
N THR A 186 -4.20 13.02 10.14
CA THR A 186 -2.75 13.02 10.42
C THR A 186 -2.33 11.86 11.31
N GLU A 187 -3.29 11.10 11.83
CA GLU A 187 -3.10 10.03 12.81
C GLU A 187 -2.72 8.71 12.13
N TYR A 188 -1.80 8.78 11.17
CA TYR A 188 -1.17 7.61 10.58
C TYR A 188 0.31 7.86 10.23
N ARG A 189 1.12 6.81 10.28
CA ARG A 189 2.55 6.84 9.92
C ARG A 189 2.90 5.58 9.15
N ASN A 190 3.59 5.75 8.02
CA ASN A 190 4.23 4.69 7.25
C ASN A 190 5.74 5.00 7.19
N VAL A 191 6.51 4.47 8.13
CA VAL A 191 7.94 4.83 8.28
C VAL A 191 8.85 3.67 7.85
N PRO A 192 9.98 3.94 7.18
CA PRO A 192 10.98 2.92 6.93
C PRO A 192 11.50 2.37 8.26
N ALA A 193 11.60 1.04 8.37
CA ALA A 193 12.30 0.43 9.49
C ALA A 193 13.80 0.72 9.34
N VAL A 194 14.33 1.56 10.23
CA VAL A 194 15.78 1.83 10.30
C VAL A 194 16.40 0.80 11.22
N ILE A 195 17.23 -0.08 10.65
CA ILE A 195 17.92 -1.13 11.40
C ILE A 195 19.31 -0.62 11.74
N ASP A 196 19.56 -0.37 13.03
CA ASP A 196 20.92 -0.18 13.53
C ASP A 196 21.58 -1.56 13.71
N SER A 197 22.67 -1.80 12.99
CA SER A 197 23.36 -3.10 13.00
C SER A 197 23.91 -3.49 14.37
N LYS A 198 24.29 -2.53 15.21
CA LYS A 198 24.80 -2.80 16.57
C LYS A 198 23.63 -3.20 17.47
N VAL A 199 22.55 -2.44 17.45
CA VAL A 199 21.34 -2.75 18.23
C VAL A 199 20.77 -4.10 17.81
N ALA A 200 20.70 -4.38 16.50
CA ALA A 200 20.23 -5.66 15.99
C ALA A 200 21.09 -6.84 16.47
N LEU A 201 22.43 -6.67 16.49
CA LEU A 201 23.35 -7.68 17.01
C LEU A 201 23.17 -7.88 18.52
N GLU A 202 23.07 -6.81 19.30
CA GLU A 202 22.86 -6.87 20.76
C GLU A 202 21.55 -7.59 21.10
N VAL A 203 20.46 -7.24 20.41
CA VAL A 203 19.16 -7.90 20.56
C VAL A 203 19.24 -9.38 20.20
N ALA A 204 19.90 -9.73 19.09
CA ALA A 204 20.09 -11.13 18.71
C ALA A 204 20.91 -11.92 19.74
N MET A 205 21.99 -11.32 20.28
CA MET A 205 22.85 -11.93 21.29
C MET A 205 22.16 -12.07 22.65
N SER A 206 21.21 -11.19 22.97
CA SER A 206 20.43 -11.27 24.21
C SER A 206 19.48 -12.48 24.26
N GLY A 207 19.14 -13.05 23.10
CA GLY A 207 18.14 -14.13 23.00
C GLY A 207 16.71 -13.70 23.34
N LYS A 208 16.44 -12.38 23.46
CA LYS A 208 15.16 -11.81 23.89
C LYS A 208 13.95 -12.36 23.13
N TYR A 209 14.07 -12.49 21.81
CA TYR A 209 13.00 -13.00 20.94
C TYR A 209 13.18 -14.48 20.56
N GLY A 210 14.04 -15.21 21.29
CA GLY A 210 14.37 -16.60 20.99
C GLY A 210 15.34 -16.76 19.81
N THR A 211 15.36 -17.97 19.24
CA THR A 211 16.23 -18.29 18.10
C THR A 211 15.60 -17.79 16.81
N LEU A 212 16.29 -16.89 16.11
CA LEU A 212 15.82 -16.37 14.83
C LEU A 212 15.67 -17.50 13.79
N PRO A 213 14.52 -17.63 13.12
CA PRO A 213 14.34 -18.64 12.09
C PRO A 213 15.27 -18.37 10.91
N LYS A 214 15.84 -19.44 10.34
CA LYS A 214 16.60 -19.34 9.08
C LYS A 214 15.62 -19.12 7.93
N PHE A 215 15.82 -18.06 7.15
CA PHE A 215 15.04 -17.83 5.93
C PHE A 215 15.30 -18.92 4.89
N PRO A 216 14.30 -19.75 4.52
CA PRO A 216 14.47 -20.84 3.58
C PRO A 216 14.35 -20.32 2.14
N TYR A 217 15.32 -19.54 1.68
CA TYR A 217 15.30 -18.86 0.37
C TYR A 217 14.96 -19.79 -0.80
N GLU A 218 15.49 -21.02 -0.80
CA GLU A 218 15.20 -22.02 -1.83
C GLU A 218 13.72 -22.41 -1.90
N LYS A 219 13.05 -22.51 -0.74
CA LYS A 219 11.63 -22.87 -0.65
C LYS A 219 10.72 -21.68 -0.95
N ILE A 220 11.12 -20.48 -0.54
CA ILE A 220 10.40 -19.24 -0.83
C ILE A 220 10.44 -18.96 -2.35
N GLY A 221 11.57 -19.24 -3.02
CA GLY A 221 11.73 -19.02 -4.45
C GLY A 221 11.41 -17.56 -4.81
N THR A 222 10.48 -17.33 -5.72
CA THR A 222 10.03 -15.98 -6.11
C THR A 222 8.85 -15.44 -5.28
N ALA A 223 8.35 -16.20 -4.31
CA ALA A 223 7.18 -15.87 -3.51
C ALA A 223 5.90 -15.60 -4.33
N GLN A 224 5.74 -16.24 -5.50
CA GLN A 224 4.58 -16.05 -6.38
C GLN A 224 3.55 -17.19 -6.31
N LYS A 225 3.75 -18.20 -5.46
CA LYS A 225 2.82 -19.34 -5.30
C LYS A 225 2.30 -19.43 -3.86
N PRO A 226 1.06 -19.91 -3.63
CA PRO A 226 0.50 -20.02 -2.27
C PRO A 226 1.39 -20.77 -1.27
N GLU A 227 2.02 -21.88 -1.67
CA GLU A 227 2.92 -22.64 -0.78
C GLU A 227 4.21 -21.89 -0.43
N GLN A 228 4.71 -21.07 -1.35
CA GLN A 228 5.86 -20.20 -1.09
C GLN A 228 5.47 -19.11 -0.07
N LEU A 229 4.28 -18.53 -0.23
CA LEU A 229 3.74 -17.55 0.72
C LEU A 229 3.52 -18.17 2.10
N ARG A 230 2.95 -19.39 2.21
CA ARG A 230 2.83 -20.10 3.49
C ARG A 230 4.18 -20.36 4.15
N THR A 231 5.17 -20.76 3.35
CA THR A 231 6.55 -20.92 3.86
C THR A 231 7.08 -19.60 4.41
N LEU A 232 6.88 -18.50 3.68
CA LEU A 232 7.30 -17.17 4.11
C LEU A 232 6.57 -16.73 5.39
N LEU A 233 5.25 -16.93 5.46
CA LEU A 233 4.44 -16.61 6.62
C LEU A 233 4.85 -17.45 7.83
N SER A 234 5.26 -18.72 7.67
CA SER A 234 5.75 -19.54 8.78
C SER A 234 7.00 -18.97 9.44
N VAL A 235 7.92 -18.39 8.66
CA VAL A 235 9.10 -17.69 9.19
C VAL A 235 8.67 -16.50 10.04
N TYR A 236 7.74 -15.69 9.53
CA TYR A 236 7.25 -14.52 10.25
C TYR A 236 6.36 -14.87 11.45
N SER A 237 5.68 -16.02 11.44
CA SER A 237 4.94 -16.54 12.59
C SER A 237 5.90 -16.86 13.74
N GLU A 238 7.04 -17.50 13.47
CA GLU A 238 8.03 -17.76 14.51
C GLU A 238 8.65 -16.46 15.06
N ILE A 239 8.90 -15.47 14.21
CA ILE A 239 9.35 -14.13 14.67
C ILE A 239 8.27 -13.48 15.54
N ALA A 240 7.00 -13.55 15.12
CA ALA A 240 5.89 -12.97 15.85
C ALA A 240 5.70 -13.62 17.23
N LYS A 241 5.81 -14.95 17.31
CA LYS A 241 5.81 -15.71 18.57
C LYS A 241 6.92 -15.23 19.49
N GLY A 242 8.14 -15.05 18.96
CA GLY A 242 9.28 -14.55 19.73
C GLY A 242 9.04 -13.16 20.32
N ILE A 243 8.45 -12.23 19.56
CA ILE A 243 8.12 -10.89 20.06
C ILE A 243 7.03 -10.96 21.13
N LEU A 244 5.93 -11.67 20.86
CA LEU A 244 4.83 -11.83 21.82
C LEU A 244 5.31 -12.44 23.15
N LEU A 245 6.09 -13.53 23.09
CA LEU A 245 6.60 -14.21 24.29
C LEU A 245 7.62 -13.39 25.07
N SER A 246 8.24 -12.37 24.46
CA SER A 246 9.10 -11.42 25.17
C SER A 246 8.30 -10.40 26.01
N GLY A 247 6.98 -10.36 25.81
CA GLY A 247 6.05 -9.48 26.48
C GLY A 247 5.97 -8.06 25.91
N GLU A 248 6.53 -7.86 24.72
CA GLU A 248 6.44 -6.60 23.98
C GLU A 248 5.30 -6.60 22.97
N ASP A 249 4.89 -5.39 22.60
CA ASP A 249 3.92 -5.16 21.53
C ASP A 249 4.54 -5.57 20.20
N HIS A 250 3.84 -6.42 19.44
CA HIS A 250 4.29 -6.86 18.12
C HIS A 250 4.31 -5.70 17.14
N GLY A 251 3.41 -4.73 17.27
CA GLY A 251 3.29 -3.62 16.32
C GLY A 251 2.78 -4.07 14.93
N TRP A 252 2.75 -3.13 13.99
CA TRP A 252 2.23 -3.35 12.63
C TRP A 252 3.33 -3.14 11.60
N PHE A 253 3.70 -4.21 10.89
CA PHE A 253 4.75 -4.19 9.87
C PHE A 253 4.24 -4.59 8.50
N SER A 254 4.93 -4.10 7.47
CA SER A 254 4.87 -4.70 6.14
C SER A 254 6.28 -4.91 5.59
N HIS A 255 6.53 -6.09 5.04
CA HIS A 255 7.76 -6.48 4.38
C HIS A 255 7.50 -6.63 2.88
N TYR A 256 8.39 -6.05 2.08
CA TYR A 256 8.25 -6.00 0.63
C TYR A 256 9.32 -6.87 0.00
N PHE A 257 8.93 -7.71 -0.96
CA PHE A 257 9.83 -8.61 -1.66
C PHE A 257 9.76 -8.39 -3.16
N ARG A 258 10.91 -8.63 -3.81
CA ARG A 258 11.09 -8.63 -5.26
C ARG A 258 11.84 -9.89 -5.63
N SER A 259 11.22 -10.77 -6.41
CA SER A 259 11.75 -12.09 -6.76
C SER A 259 12.18 -12.91 -5.54
N GLY A 260 11.41 -12.83 -4.45
CA GLY A 260 11.70 -13.53 -3.18
C GLY A 260 12.80 -12.92 -2.30
N ILE A 261 13.40 -11.80 -2.71
CA ILE A 261 14.37 -11.05 -1.91
C ILE A 261 13.66 -9.89 -1.23
N GLN A 262 13.81 -9.75 0.08
CA GLN A 262 13.26 -8.61 0.82
C GLN A 262 13.97 -7.32 0.39
N VAL A 263 13.21 -6.32 -0.07
CA VAL A 263 13.71 -5.04 -0.58
C VAL A 263 13.38 -3.85 0.33
N ASP A 264 12.36 -3.97 1.17
CA ASP A 264 11.95 -2.89 2.08
C ASP A 264 11.20 -3.46 3.30
N THR A 265 11.14 -2.68 4.37
CA THR A 265 10.30 -2.94 5.54
C THR A 265 9.77 -1.62 6.10
N ARG A 266 8.49 -1.60 6.41
CA ARG A 266 7.79 -0.43 6.95
C ARG A 266 7.12 -0.77 8.26
N ILE A 267 7.10 0.22 9.15
CA ILE A 267 6.34 0.22 10.39
C ILE A 267 5.15 1.15 10.20
N HIS A 268 3.98 0.64 10.56
CA HIS A 268 2.72 1.35 10.44
C HIS A 268 2.17 1.71 11.81
N MET A 269 1.61 2.90 11.92
CA MET A 269 0.91 3.33 13.11
C MET A 269 -0.35 4.05 12.69
N THR A 270 -1.44 3.86 13.42
CA THR A 270 -2.65 4.66 13.26
C THR A 270 -3.53 4.62 14.49
N LEU A 271 -4.36 5.65 14.68
CA LEU A 271 -5.32 5.73 15.77
C LEU A 271 -6.74 5.31 15.38
N ASP A 272 -7.08 5.27 14.08
CA ASP A 272 -8.45 5.04 13.65
C ASP A 272 -8.62 4.39 12.27
N ALA A 273 -9.88 4.17 11.89
CA ALA A 273 -10.24 3.55 10.61
C ALA A 273 -9.85 4.39 9.38
N GLN A 274 -9.74 5.71 9.53
CA GLN A 274 -9.41 6.59 8.43
C GLN A 274 -7.91 6.54 8.13
N GLY A 275 -7.08 6.59 9.16
CA GLY A 275 -5.65 6.33 9.04
C GLY A 275 -5.34 4.90 8.59
N LYS A 276 -6.11 3.88 9.02
CA LYS A 276 -5.98 2.51 8.46
C LYS A 276 -6.15 2.47 6.93
N ARG A 277 -7.13 3.20 6.36
CA ARG A 277 -7.34 3.27 4.91
C ARG A 277 -6.19 4.00 4.21
N ALA A 278 -5.69 5.08 4.81
CA ALA A 278 -4.50 5.77 4.31
C ALA A 278 -3.27 4.86 4.31
N ILE A 279 -3.06 4.05 5.36
CA ILE A 279 -1.98 3.04 5.39
C ILE A 279 -2.14 2.00 4.29
N ALA A 280 -3.36 1.54 3.99
CA ALA A 280 -3.58 0.59 2.90
C ALA A 280 -3.13 1.15 1.54
N ALA A 281 -3.40 2.43 1.28
CA ALA A 281 -2.89 3.13 0.10
C ALA A 281 -1.36 3.25 0.14
N GLU A 282 -0.79 3.63 1.28
CA GLU A 282 0.67 3.73 1.50
C GLU A 282 1.43 2.42 1.29
N ILE A 283 0.83 1.28 1.66
CA ILE A 283 1.40 -0.05 1.37
C ILE A 283 1.47 -0.28 -0.14
N ALA A 284 0.38 0.00 -0.86
CA ALA A 284 0.36 -0.12 -2.31
C ALA A 284 1.37 0.81 -2.98
N TYR A 285 1.46 2.06 -2.52
CA TYR A 285 2.47 3.04 -2.95
C TYR A 285 3.89 2.55 -2.71
N THR A 286 4.17 2.04 -1.52
CA THR A 286 5.50 1.53 -1.18
C THR A 286 5.85 0.34 -2.05
N ALA A 287 4.92 -0.58 -2.29
CA ALA A 287 5.12 -1.71 -3.18
C ALA A 287 5.47 -1.29 -4.61
N MET A 288 4.82 -0.24 -5.15
CA MET A 288 5.22 0.33 -6.44
C MET A 288 6.63 0.92 -6.38
N ARG A 289 6.92 1.73 -5.36
CA ARG A 289 8.18 2.47 -5.20
C ARG A 289 9.41 1.56 -5.07
N CYS A 290 9.26 0.39 -4.48
CA CYS A 290 10.35 -0.59 -4.37
C CYS A 290 10.26 -1.69 -5.42
N SER A 291 9.35 -1.56 -6.40
CA SER A 291 9.07 -2.57 -7.42
C SER A 291 8.80 -3.96 -6.83
N ALA A 292 8.17 -4.02 -5.66
CA ALA A 292 7.84 -5.27 -5.00
C ALA A 292 6.78 -6.06 -5.78
N ASP A 293 6.97 -7.37 -5.84
CA ASP A 293 6.03 -8.33 -6.40
C ASP A 293 5.36 -9.20 -5.34
N THR A 294 5.73 -9.01 -4.06
CA THR A 294 5.08 -9.66 -2.92
C THR A 294 5.13 -8.73 -1.71
N VAL A 295 4.05 -8.66 -0.96
CA VAL A 295 3.96 -7.94 0.32
C VAL A 295 3.50 -8.91 1.39
N VAL A 296 4.23 -8.95 2.51
CA VAL A 296 3.81 -9.61 3.74
C VAL A 296 3.43 -8.53 4.74
N MET A 297 2.27 -8.63 5.35
CA MET A 297 1.79 -7.74 6.41
C MET A 297 1.60 -8.55 7.69
N ILE A 298 2.03 -7.97 8.81
CA ILE A 298 1.93 -8.57 10.13
C ILE A 298 1.39 -7.52 11.08
N ASN A 299 0.29 -7.82 11.77
CA ASN A 299 -0.33 -6.89 12.70
C ASN A 299 -1.08 -7.62 13.81
N GLU A 300 -1.09 -7.04 15.00
CA GLU A 300 -2.08 -7.39 16.01
C GLU A 300 -3.48 -7.02 15.50
N THR A 301 -4.45 -7.88 15.81
CA THR A 301 -5.84 -7.67 15.44
C THR A 301 -6.75 -8.24 16.52
N TRP A 302 -7.93 -7.63 16.63
CA TRP A 302 -9.02 -8.18 17.40
C TRP A 302 -9.97 -8.90 16.46
N VAL A 303 -10.31 -10.13 16.81
CA VAL A 303 -11.32 -10.93 16.10
C VAL A 303 -12.49 -11.20 17.05
N SER A 304 -13.70 -11.11 16.55
CA SER A 304 -14.90 -11.46 17.31
C SER A 304 -15.84 -12.24 16.42
N GLU A 305 -16.83 -12.89 17.02
CA GLU A 305 -17.94 -13.42 16.25
C GLU A 305 -18.67 -12.29 15.52
N PHE A 306 -19.24 -12.64 14.37
CA PHE A 306 -20.01 -11.69 13.60
C PHE A 306 -21.28 -11.32 14.36
N ARG A 307 -21.38 -10.04 14.75
CA ARG A 307 -22.54 -9.47 15.44
C ARG A 307 -23.01 -8.22 14.72
N THR A 308 -24.31 -7.96 14.83
CA THR A 308 -24.91 -6.73 14.33
C THR A 308 -25.57 -5.98 15.46
N THR A 309 -25.53 -4.66 15.41
CA THR A 309 -26.31 -3.77 16.27
C THR A 309 -27.80 -3.89 15.95
N ARG A 310 -28.66 -3.31 16.80
CA ARG A 310 -30.13 -3.36 16.61
C ARG A 310 -30.60 -2.71 15.31
N ASP A 311 -29.86 -1.73 14.80
CA ASP A 311 -30.06 -1.04 13.53
C ASP A 311 -29.42 -1.75 12.32
N GLY A 312 -28.87 -2.96 12.52
CA GLY A 312 -28.32 -3.80 11.45
C GLY A 312 -26.89 -3.45 11.02
N ALA A 313 -26.22 -2.50 11.69
CA ALA A 313 -24.82 -2.21 11.44
C ALA A 313 -23.91 -3.30 12.02
N LEU A 314 -22.72 -3.47 11.44
CA LEU A 314 -21.72 -4.42 11.93
C LEU A 314 -21.17 -3.96 13.27
N TYR A 315 -21.19 -4.86 14.25
CA TYR A 315 -20.56 -4.64 15.54
C TYR A 315 -19.04 -4.85 15.40
N PRO A 316 -18.21 -3.81 15.58
CA PRO A 316 -16.77 -3.94 15.36
C PRO A 316 -16.13 -4.78 16.47
N ALA A 317 -15.18 -5.65 16.10
CA ALA A 317 -14.48 -6.51 17.06
C ALA A 317 -13.79 -5.72 18.19
N SER A 318 -13.37 -4.47 17.93
CA SER A 318 -12.79 -3.60 18.96
C SER A 318 -13.74 -3.25 20.11
N LEU A 319 -15.05 -3.32 19.88
CA LEU A 319 -16.06 -3.05 20.89
C LEU A 319 -16.64 -4.33 21.49
N ASP A 320 -16.30 -5.51 20.95
CA ASP A 320 -16.82 -6.78 21.45
C ASP A 320 -16.13 -7.13 22.78
N PRO A 321 -16.91 -7.31 23.87
CA PRO A 321 -16.34 -7.78 25.13
C PRO A 321 -15.77 -9.20 25.04
N GLU A 322 -16.24 -10.00 24.07
CA GLU A 322 -15.78 -11.37 23.83
C GLU A 322 -14.78 -11.46 22.66
N ARG A 323 -14.18 -10.32 22.28
CA ARG A 323 -13.11 -10.32 21.27
C ARG A 323 -11.93 -11.18 21.73
N LYS A 324 -11.30 -11.84 20.78
CA LYS A 324 -10.01 -12.51 20.93
C LYS A 324 -8.92 -11.65 20.33
N GLU A 325 -7.73 -11.75 20.91
CA GLU A 325 -6.53 -11.11 20.37
C GLU A 325 -5.74 -12.10 19.52
N GLY A 326 -5.05 -11.59 18.53
CA GLY A 326 -4.12 -12.40 17.77
C GLY A 326 -3.26 -11.58 16.84
N VAL A 327 -2.20 -12.21 16.34
CA VAL A 327 -1.39 -11.66 15.27
C VAL A 327 -1.89 -12.23 13.95
N GLN A 328 -2.36 -11.35 13.08
CA GLN A 328 -2.69 -11.68 11.71
C GLN A 328 -1.43 -11.51 10.86
N LEU A 329 -1.09 -12.57 10.12
CA LEU A 329 -0.08 -12.54 9.09
C LEU A 329 -0.77 -12.75 7.75
N SER A 330 -0.55 -11.86 6.80
CA SER A 330 -1.11 -11.99 5.46
C SER A 330 -0.05 -11.70 4.40
N ALA A 331 -0.11 -12.41 3.29
CA ALA A 331 0.80 -12.21 2.18
C ALA A 331 0.01 -12.18 0.86
N LEU A 332 0.33 -11.21 0.01
CA LEU A 332 -0.19 -11.09 -1.34
C LEU A 332 0.96 -10.94 -2.33
N SER A 333 0.91 -11.68 -3.43
CA SER A 333 1.85 -11.55 -4.54
C SER A 333 1.18 -10.98 -5.79
N ARG A 334 1.99 -10.44 -6.70
CA ARG A 334 1.57 -9.90 -8.01
C ARG A 334 1.00 -10.97 -8.94
N SER A 335 1.27 -12.25 -8.71
CA SER A 335 0.56 -13.36 -9.38
C SER A 335 -0.89 -13.54 -8.90
N GLY A 336 -1.29 -12.88 -7.83
CA GLY A 336 -2.58 -13.06 -7.15
C GLY A 336 -2.58 -14.20 -6.13
N ALA A 337 -1.44 -14.83 -5.87
CA ALA A 337 -1.33 -15.77 -4.77
C ALA A 337 -1.52 -15.02 -3.45
N TYR A 338 -2.29 -15.64 -2.56
CA TYR A 338 -2.61 -15.10 -1.25
C TYR A 338 -2.47 -16.19 -0.20
N ALA A 339 -1.94 -15.83 0.96
CA ALA A 339 -1.93 -16.67 2.14
C ALA A 339 -2.21 -15.82 3.38
N MET A 340 -2.86 -16.42 4.36
CA MET A 340 -3.14 -15.81 5.65
C MET A 340 -2.91 -16.84 6.75
N MET A 341 -2.38 -16.39 7.88
CA MET A 341 -2.25 -17.16 9.11
C MET A 341 -2.70 -16.27 10.27
N PHE A 342 -3.33 -16.89 11.26
CA PHE A 342 -3.74 -16.20 12.47
C PHE A 342 -3.16 -16.94 13.67
N LEU A 343 -2.46 -16.18 14.51
CA LEU A 343 -1.85 -16.63 15.75
C LEU A 343 -2.63 -16.03 16.92
N PRO A 344 -3.62 -16.73 17.48
CA PRO A 344 -4.36 -16.24 18.63
C PRO A 344 -3.50 -16.26 19.89
N PHE A 345 -3.72 -15.28 20.76
CA PHE A 345 -3.08 -15.24 22.08
C PHE A 345 -4.01 -14.65 23.15
N GLU A 346 -3.73 -15.00 24.40
CA GLU A 346 -4.39 -14.47 25.59
C GLU A 346 -3.38 -13.69 26.44
N VAL A 347 -3.71 -12.47 26.85
CA VAL A 347 -2.93 -11.72 27.84
C VAL A 347 -3.30 -12.25 29.23
N VAL A 348 -2.36 -12.94 29.88
CA VAL A 348 -2.52 -13.58 31.20
C VAL A 348 -2.33 -12.56 32.32
N SER A 349 -1.33 -11.70 32.18
CA SER A 349 -1.03 -10.64 33.14
C SER A 349 -0.39 -9.45 32.43
N GLU A 350 -0.57 -8.25 32.98
CA GLU A 350 0.07 -7.03 32.48
C GLU A 350 0.65 -6.26 33.66
N SER A 351 1.95 -6.01 33.64
CA SER A 351 2.63 -5.24 34.68
C SER A 351 3.82 -4.46 34.12
N GLY A 352 3.92 -3.18 34.49
CA GLY A 352 5.05 -2.34 34.09
C GLY A 352 5.25 -2.16 32.57
N GLY A 353 4.18 -2.30 31.77
CA GLY A 353 4.24 -2.22 30.32
C GLY A 353 4.66 -3.52 29.62
N PHE A 354 4.82 -4.62 30.35
CA PHE A 354 5.04 -5.95 29.80
C PHE A 354 3.77 -6.79 29.90
N ARG A 355 3.48 -7.53 28.84
CA ARG A 355 2.32 -8.44 28.74
C ARG A 355 2.80 -9.88 28.83
N GLU A 356 2.37 -10.63 29.83
CA GLU A 356 2.57 -12.08 29.83
C GLU A 356 1.49 -12.70 28.93
N VAL A 357 1.91 -13.35 27.85
CA VAL A 357 0.99 -13.89 26.84
C VAL A 357 1.04 -15.41 26.77
N ARG A 358 -0.12 -16.01 26.55
CA ARG A 358 -0.28 -17.43 26.25
C ARG A 358 -0.70 -17.59 24.80
N LEU A 359 0.12 -18.28 24.01
CA LEU A 359 -0.19 -18.56 22.62
C LEU A 359 -1.18 -19.72 22.52
N GLU A 360 -2.19 -19.56 21.66
CA GLU A 360 -3.07 -20.66 21.26
C GLU A 360 -2.54 -21.38 20.01
N LYS A 361 -3.22 -22.44 19.60
CA LYS A 361 -2.88 -23.17 18.37
C LYS A 361 -3.08 -22.25 17.17
N GLU A 362 -2.05 -22.16 16.35
CA GLU A 362 -2.10 -21.44 15.07
C GLU A 362 -3.24 -21.97 14.20
N THR A 363 -4.02 -21.04 13.65
CA THR A 363 -5.13 -21.38 12.75
C THR A 363 -4.78 -20.91 11.34
N GLY A 364 -4.82 -21.85 10.39
CA GLY A 364 -4.83 -21.49 8.98
C GLY A 364 -6.16 -20.86 8.65
N VAL A 365 -6.16 -19.61 8.22
CA VAL A 365 -7.40 -18.88 7.92
C VAL A 365 -7.63 -18.85 6.41
N SER A 366 -8.91 -18.81 6.06
CA SER A 366 -9.56 -18.67 4.75
C SER A 366 -8.70 -18.14 3.58
N ILE A 367 -9.03 -18.62 2.38
CA ILE A 367 -8.47 -18.20 1.08
C ILE A 367 -9.05 -16.82 0.65
N GLU A 368 -9.99 -16.27 1.41
CA GLU A 368 -10.54 -14.94 1.13
C GLU A 368 -9.51 -13.86 1.42
N GLN A 369 -9.35 -12.98 0.44
CA GLN A 369 -8.31 -11.96 0.46
C GLN A 369 -8.71 -10.81 1.37
N ASP A 370 -7.76 -10.37 2.21
CA ASP A 370 -7.92 -9.21 3.07
C ASP A 370 -8.32 -7.95 2.28
N LEU A 371 -9.43 -7.32 2.67
CA LEU A 371 -9.90 -6.05 2.11
C LEU A 371 -8.84 -4.96 2.24
N PHE A 372 -7.96 -5.06 3.24
CA PHE A 372 -6.83 -4.16 3.44
C PHE A 372 -5.89 -4.13 2.23
N PHE A 373 -5.78 -5.24 1.48
CA PHE A 373 -4.99 -5.30 0.24
C PHE A 373 -5.75 -4.85 -1.01
N ALA A 374 -6.97 -4.30 -0.92
CA ALA A 374 -7.68 -3.82 -2.11
C ALA A 374 -6.87 -2.78 -2.92
N PRO A 375 -6.22 -1.76 -2.30
CA PRO A 375 -5.36 -0.82 -3.01
C PRO A 375 -4.19 -1.50 -3.74
N LEU A 376 -3.52 -2.45 -3.07
CA LEU A 376 -2.40 -3.20 -3.63
C LEU A 376 -2.82 -4.11 -4.79
N SER A 377 -3.99 -4.73 -4.67
CA SER A 377 -4.57 -5.59 -5.70
C SER A 377 -4.86 -4.82 -6.98
N GLU A 378 -5.40 -3.61 -6.82
CA GLU A 378 -5.74 -2.74 -7.94
C GLU A 378 -4.48 -2.29 -8.69
N VAL A 379 -3.44 -1.88 -7.95
CA VAL A 379 -2.13 -1.53 -8.52
C VAL A 379 -1.49 -2.69 -9.29
N TRP A 380 -1.67 -3.92 -8.82
CA TRP A 380 -1.17 -5.12 -9.51
C TRP A 380 -2.13 -5.69 -10.55
N ASN A 381 -3.25 -5.02 -10.82
CA ASN A 381 -4.31 -5.49 -11.73
C ASN A 381 -4.81 -6.90 -11.40
N LEU A 382 -4.81 -7.26 -10.10
CA LEU A 382 -5.32 -8.52 -9.59
C LEU A 382 -6.85 -8.48 -9.60
N ARG A 383 -7.44 -8.76 -10.76
CA ARG A 383 -8.89 -8.83 -10.90
C ARG A 383 -9.45 -10.00 -10.11
N LYS A 384 -9.95 -9.74 -8.89
CA LYS A 384 -11.16 -10.42 -8.42
C LYS A 384 -12.32 -9.50 -8.76
N LYS A 385 -13.34 -10.01 -9.47
CA LYS A 385 -14.60 -9.26 -9.58
C LYS A 385 -15.04 -8.98 -8.14
N PRO A 386 -15.24 -7.71 -7.72
CA PRO A 386 -15.77 -7.45 -6.40
C PRO A 386 -17.10 -8.21 -6.29
N LEU A 387 -17.26 -8.98 -5.22
CA LEU A 387 -18.57 -9.52 -4.89
C LEU A 387 -19.48 -8.31 -4.69
N LYS A 388 -20.48 -8.14 -5.55
CA LYS A 388 -21.44 -7.04 -5.48
C LYS A 388 -22.82 -7.58 -5.13
N GLY A 389 -23.59 -6.77 -4.40
CA GLY A 389 -24.98 -7.03 -4.08
C GLY A 389 -25.17 -8.37 -3.35
N GLU A 390 -26.10 -9.18 -3.84
CA GLU A 390 -26.48 -10.45 -3.23
C GLU A 390 -25.31 -11.46 -3.13
N ALA A 391 -24.34 -11.41 -4.05
CA ALA A 391 -23.18 -12.30 -4.02
C ALA A 391 -22.23 -12.02 -2.85
N PHE A 392 -22.09 -10.76 -2.44
CA PHE A 392 -21.35 -10.38 -1.24
C PHE A 392 -22.05 -10.90 0.02
N TRP A 393 -23.37 -10.67 0.10
CA TRP A 393 -24.17 -11.12 1.24
C TRP A 393 -24.28 -12.64 1.33
N ARG A 394 -24.36 -13.36 0.21
CA ARG A 394 -24.32 -14.82 0.17
C ARG A 394 -22.97 -15.39 0.60
N ALA A 395 -21.85 -14.75 0.22
CA ALA A 395 -20.53 -15.16 0.70
C ALA A 395 -20.41 -14.95 2.22
N GLN A 396 -20.89 -13.80 2.73
CA GLN A 396 -20.97 -13.52 4.17
C GLN A 396 -21.87 -14.53 4.91
N GLN A 397 -23.03 -14.90 4.34
CA GLN A 397 -23.94 -15.89 4.93
C GLN A 397 -23.38 -17.31 4.86
N ALA A 398 -22.74 -17.71 3.76
CA ALA A 398 -22.12 -19.04 3.65
C ALA A 398 -20.98 -19.21 4.66
N ALA A 399 -20.22 -18.15 4.95
CA ALA A 399 -19.23 -18.15 6.03
C ALA A 399 -19.89 -18.33 7.41
N LYS A 400 -21.07 -17.72 7.62
CA LYS A 400 -21.88 -17.88 8.83
C LYS A 400 -22.37 -19.32 9.00
N ASP A 401 -22.85 -19.94 7.92
CA ASP A 401 -23.35 -21.31 7.94
C ASP A 401 -22.22 -22.32 8.21
N ASN A 402 -21.02 -22.10 7.65
CA ASN A 402 -19.85 -22.93 7.91
C ASN A 402 -19.33 -22.83 9.36
N ASN A 403 -19.47 -21.66 10.01
CA ASN A 403 -19.11 -21.50 11.42
C ASN A 403 -20.19 -21.98 12.39
N SER A 404 -21.43 -22.16 11.92
CA SER A 404 -22.56 -22.64 12.74
C SER A 404 -22.71 -24.16 12.79
N ARG A 405 -21.94 -24.90 11.98
CA ARG A 405 -21.89 -26.36 12.09
C ARG A 405 -20.99 -26.74 13.26
N PRO A 406 -21.52 -27.37 14.33
CA PRO A 406 -20.68 -27.90 15.40
C PRO A 406 -19.68 -28.87 14.78
N SER A 407 -18.40 -28.78 15.18
CA SER A 407 -17.38 -29.75 14.80
C SER A 407 -17.84 -31.12 15.28
N THR A 408 -18.37 -31.94 14.38
CA THR A 408 -18.58 -33.35 14.64
C THR A 408 -17.23 -34.03 14.53
N ASP A 409 -16.63 -34.25 15.71
CA ASP A 409 -15.52 -35.13 16.10
C ASP A 409 -14.30 -35.29 15.17
#